data_AF-A0A4U8TPI4-F1
#
_entry.id   AF-A0A4U8TPI4-F1
#
_cell.length_a   1.000
_cell.length_b   1.000
_cell.length_c   1.000
_cell.angle_alpha   90.00
_cell.angle_beta   90.00
_cell.angle_gamma   90.00
#
_symmetry.space_group_name_H-M   'P 1'
#
loop_
_entity.id
_entity.type
_entity.pdbx_description
1 polymer ?
#
loop_
_entity_poly.entity_id
_entity_poly.type
_entity_poly.pdbx_seq_one_letter_code
_entity_poly.pdbx_strand_id
1 'polypeptide(L)'
;MASNSSNVKKADDKVDRNPLLNIMSLQGYNVPTFNQDNNDSSNINNSPNNSNTTNISTNDIIIKDLEFSYISTNINNLEDKLVNSLYTEILDLQIKQHQYMGKYEGRNHWDSLEIGAGVNYSLSSYNPAFQVSVPLPITKKQSYLKAKYMSLESGTLARQAITKKQIAIKAKAYLQELSLQREYINLAEKNTQVKQYLAELNRLGYEAQQVTLFEYITQQNAFVDSQIELVNSQIKYIDLVALLEETLGESFTKID
;
A
#
# COMPACT_ATOMS: atom_id res chain seq x y z
N MET A 1 7.35 65.34 -20.97
CA MET A 1 8.83 65.32 -20.99
C MET A 1 9.27 63.90 -20.65
N ALA A 2 9.99 63.28 -21.60
CA ALA A 2 10.88 62.10 -21.52
C ALA A 2 10.28 60.78 -21.00
N SER A 3 9.99 59.73 -21.78
CA SER A 3 10.73 59.00 -22.84
C SER A 3 11.85 58.07 -22.34
N ASN A 4 11.57 56.77 -22.27
CA ASN A 4 12.44 55.61 -22.61
C ASN A 4 11.59 54.34 -22.37
N SER A 5 11.14 53.53 -23.34
CA SER A 5 11.82 52.85 -24.46
C SER A 5 13.08 52.15 -23.98
N SER A 6 13.33 50.85 -24.11
CA SER A 6 12.65 49.69 -24.70
C SER A 6 13.64 48.54 -24.52
N ASN A 7 13.25 47.35 -24.04
CA ASN A 7 13.61 46.13 -24.77
C ASN A 7 12.85 44.90 -24.28
N VAL A 8 12.23 44.28 -25.28
CA VAL A 8 11.51 43.03 -25.26
C VAL A 8 12.51 41.89 -25.33
N LYS A 9 12.43 40.93 -24.41
CA LYS A 9 12.84 39.55 -24.67
C LYS A 9 11.68 38.63 -24.33
N LYS A 10 11.10 38.05 -25.39
CA LYS A 10 10.27 36.85 -25.34
C LYS A 10 11.04 35.74 -24.62
N ALA A 11 10.42 35.11 -23.65
CA ALA A 11 10.75 33.75 -23.25
C ALA A 11 9.43 32.99 -23.21
N ASP A 12 9.39 31.94 -24.01
CA ASP A 12 8.22 31.15 -24.32
C ASP A 12 7.61 30.45 -23.11
N ASP A 13 6.30 30.34 -23.23
CA ASP A 13 5.38 29.51 -22.47
C ASP A 13 5.80 28.04 -22.48
N LYS A 14 6.16 27.49 -21.31
CA LYS A 14 5.89 26.10 -20.96
C LYS A 14 5.53 26.01 -19.48
N VAL A 15 4.22 26.02 -19.25
CA VAL A 15 3.58 25.51 -18.03
C VAL A 15 4.01 24.06 -17.84
N ASP A 16 4.93 23.80 -16.91
CA ASP A 16 5.23 22.46 -16.41
C ASP A 16 4.03 21.97 -15.58
N ARG A 17 3.06 21.39 -16.29
CA ARG A 17 2.07 20.50 -15.69
C ARG A 17 2.78 19.19 -15.40
N ASN A 18 3.17 18.95 -14.15
CA ASN A 18 3.21 17.63 -13.52
C ASN A 18 3.63 17.72 -12.03
N PRO A 19 2.73 18.11 -11.12
CA PRO A 19 2.99 18.01 -9.68
C PRO A 19 3.06 16.55 -9.17
N LEU A 20 2.78 15.56 -10.02
CA LEU A 20 2.74 14.13 -9.66
C LEU A 20 4.13 13.45 -9.66
N LEU A 21 5.13 14.02 -10.33
CA LEU A 21 6.48 13.44 -10.39
C LEU A 21 7.32 13.71 -9.13
N ASN A 22 6.93 14.70 -8.31
CA ASN A 22 7.74 15.13 -7.16
C ASN A 22 7.34 14.48 -5.82
N ILE A 23 6.34 13.60 -5.81
CA ILE A 23 5.90 12.85 -4.62
C ILE A 23 6.42 11.39 -4.61
N MET A 24 6.98 10.92 -5.73
CA MET A 24 7.51 9.56 -5.86
C MET A 24 9.03 9.46 -5.63
N SER A 25 9.75 10.57 -5.50
CA SER A 25 11.21 10.57 -5.28
C SER A 25 11.63 10.44 -3.81
N LEU A 26 10.67 10.34 -2.87
CA LEU A 26 10.92 10.31 -1.43
C LEU A 26 10.96 8.90 -0.81
N GLN A 27 10.85 7.84 -1.61
CA GLN A 27 11.08 6.47 -1.17
C GLN A 27 12.03 5.79 -2.13
N GLY A 28 13.22 5.44 -1.64
CA GLY A 28 14.36 4.94 -2.41
C GLY A 28 14.12 3.58 -3.05
N TYR A 29 13.42 3.58 -4.17
CA TYR A 29 13.40 2.44 -5.10
C TYR A 29 14.55 2.61 -6.10
N ASN A 30 15.64 1.88 -5.86
CA ASN A 30 16.65 1.64 -6.89
C ASN A 30 16.04 0.72 -7.96
N VAL A 31 15.86 1.25 -9.16
CA VAL A 31 15.53 0.46 -10.35
C VAL A 31 16.83 -0.21 -10.82
N PRO A 32 16.95 -1.55 -10.85
CA PRO A 32 18.11 -2.19 -11.45
C PRO A 32 18.06 -2.00 -12.97
N THR A 33 19.08 -1.32 -13.50
CA THR A 33 19.38 -1.28 -14.93
C THR A 33 19.87 -2.66 -15.39
N PHE A 34 19.12 -3.30 -16.28
CA PHE A 34 19.53 -4.52 -16.97
C PHE A 34 20.74 -4.24 -17.86
N ASN A 35 21.89 -4.83 -17.53
CA ASN A 35 23.05 -4.86 -18.40
C ASN A 35 23.03 -6.17 -19.18
N GLN A 36 23.11 -6.05 -20.50
CA GLN A 36 23.03 -7.13 -21.47
C GLN A 36 24.45 -7.50 -21.88
N ASP A 37 24.97 -8.62 -21.38
CA ASP A 37 26.20 -9.22 -21.90
C ASP A 37 25.91 -10.65 -22.39
N ASN A 38 25.97 -10.78 -23.71
CA ASN A 38 26.08 -12.04 -24.42
C ASN A 38 27.52 -12.57 -24.26
N ASN A 39 27.70 -13.87 -24.00
CA ASN A 39 28.46 -14.77 -24.87
C ASN A 39 28.72 -16.15 -24.24
N ASP A 40 28.77 -17.11 -25.17
CA ASP A 40 29.55 -18.34 -25.17
C ASP A 40 28.96 -19.68 -24.71
N SER A 41 28.43 -20.38 -25.73
CA SER A 41 29.07 -21.56 -26.33
C SER A 41 29.13 -22.89 -25.56
N SER A 42 28.41 -23.86 -26.13
CA SER A 42 28.79 -25.27 -26.35
C SER A 42 29.09 -26.16 -25.15
N ASN A 43 28.22 -27.15 -24.91
CA ASN A 43 28.63 -28.56 -25.10
C ASN A 43 27.44 -29.52 -25.14
N ILE A 44 27.28 -30.15 -26.30
CA ILE A 44 26.45 -31.34 -26.51
C ILE A 44 27.34 -32.53 -26.14
N ASN A 45 26.92 -33.34 -25.16
CA ASN A 45 27.38 -34.71 -25.03
C ASN A 45 26.18 -35.63 -24.83
N ASN A 46 25.84 -36.35 -25.90
CA ASN A 46 25.02 -37.54 -25.84
C ASN A 46 25.77 -38.66 -25.12
N SER A 47 25.11 -39.35 -24.20
CA SER A 47 25.20 -40.82 -24.16
C SER A 47 23.99 -41.39 -23.40
N PRO A 48 23.29 -42.39 -23.96
CA PRO A 48 22.15 -43.04 -23.33
C PRO A 48 22.65 -44.12 -22.38
N ASN A 49 22.07 -44.23 -21.17
CA ASN A 49 22.02 -45.54 -20.54
C ASN A 49 20.91 -45.69 -19.52
N ASN A 50 20.38 -46.91 -19.60
CA ASN A 50 19.19 -47.46 -19.01
C ASN A 50 19.32 -47.68 -17.50
N SER A 51 18.16 -47.90 -16.88
CA SER A 51 17.92 -48.50 -15.57
C SER A 51 18.32 -47.66 -14.34
N ASN A 52 17.33 -47.11 -13.65
CA ASN A 52 16.78 -47.78 -12.47
C ASN A 52 15.71 -46.90 -11.82
N THR A 53 14.56 -47.53 -11.57
CA THR A 53 13.54 -47.15 -10.61
C THR A 53 14.15 -46.47 -9.37
N THR A 54 14.07 -45.15 -9.33
CA THR A 54 14.00 -44.42 -8.08
C THR A 54 12.53 -44.12 -7.89
N ASN A 55 11.93 -44.85 -6.94
CA ASN A 55 10.69 -44.45 -6.29
C ASN A 55 10.96 -43.09 -5.65
N ILE A 56 10.82 -42.02 -6.44
CA ILE A 56 10.60 -40.70 -5.89
C ILE A 56 9.13 -40.72 -5.55
N SER A 57 8.84 -40.93 -4.27
CA SER A 57 7.54 -40.61 -3.70
C SER A 57 7.35 -39.10 -3.83
N THR A 58 7.09 -38.62 -5.04
CA THR A 58 6.52 -37.31 -5.23
C THR A 58 5.08 -37.42 -4.73
N ASN A 59 4.86 -37.01 -3.49
CA ASN A 59 3.59 -36.39 -3.15
C ASN A 59 3.53 -35.08 -3.96
N ASP A 60 3.38 -35.21 -5.28
CA ASP A 60 2.98 -34.13 -6.14
C ASP A 60 1.59 -33.77 -5.65
N ILE A 61 1.49 -32.61 -5.01
CA ILE A 61 0.19 -32.00 -4.75
C ILE A 61 -0.34 -31.64 -6.13
N ILE A 62 -1.11 -32.55 -6.70
CA ILE A 62 -1.83 -32.31 -7.95
C ILE A 62 -2.99 -31.38 -7.62
N ILE A 63 -2.71 -30.08 -7.65
CA ILE A 63 -3.74 -29.04 -7.57
C ILE A 63 -4.47 -29.04 -8.92
N LYS A 64 -5.54 -29.82 -9.01
CA LYS A 64 -6.52 -29.72 -10.10
C LYS A 64 -7.51 -28.62 -9.75
N ASP A 65 -7.85 -27.81 -10.74
CA ASP A 65 -8.96 -26.84 -10.68
C ASP A 65 -8.74 -25.62 -9.77
N LEU A 66 -7.56 -24.97 -9.87
CA LEU A 66 -7.39 -23.61 -9.31
C LEU A 66 -8.04 -22.58 -10.26
N GLU A 67 -9.37 -22.49 -10.22
CA GLU A 67 -10.12 -21.52 -11.01
C GLU A 67 -9.89 -20.10 -10.46
N PHE A 68 -9.43 -19.20 -11.32
CA PHE A 68 -9.22 -17.81 -10.94
C PHE A 68 -10.56 -17.09 -10.78
N SER A 69 -10.89 -16.70 -9.56
CA SER A 69 -12.14 -16.01 -9.23
C SER A 69 -11.92 -14.53 -8.98
N TYR A 70 -12.85 -13.72 -9.47
CA TYR A 70 -12.84 -12.28 -9.27
C TYR A 70 -13.64 -11.87 -8.05
N ILE A 71 -13.19 -10.81 -7.37
CA ILE A 71 -13.94 -10.25 -6.24
C ILE A 71 -15.18 -9.52 -6.75
N SER A 72 -16.33 -9.84 -6.15
CA SER A 72 -17.59 -9.13 -6.34
C SER A 72 -17.66 -7.92 -5.39
N THR A 73 -16.81 -6.92 -5.62
CA THR A 73 -16.85 -5.70 -4.81
C THR A 73 -18.12 -4.92 -5.12
N ASN A 74 -19.03 -4.83 -4.15
CA ASN A 74 -20.18 -3.93 -4.21
C ASN A 74 -19.68 -2.50 -3.97
N ILE A 75 -19.30 -1.84 -5.07
CA ILE A 75 -18.68 -0.50 -5.12
C ILE A 75 -19.50 0.55 -4.35
N ASN A 76 -20.82 0.33 -4.19
CA ASN A 76 -21.74 1.26 -3.54
C ASN A 76 -21.52 1.41 -2.02
N ASN A 77 -20.87 0.45 -1.35
CA ASN A 77 -20.57 0.53 0.09
C ASN A 77 -19.15 1.01 0.40
N LEU A 78 -18.38 1.44 -0.62
CA LEU A 78 -16.99 1.84 -0.42
C LEU A 78 -16.86 3.05 0.51
N GLU A 79 -17.77 4.03 0.37
CA GLU A 79 -17.76 5.27 1.15
C GLU A 79 -18.00 4.99 2.65
N ASP A 80 -18.94 4.11 2.97
CA ASP A 80 -19.24 3.69 4.34
C ASP A 80 -18.09 2.90 4.98
N LYS A 81 -17.41 2.05 4.19
CA LYS A 81 -16.21 1.34 4.62
C LYS A 81 -15.03 2.30 4.82
N LEU A 82 -14.94 3.33 4.00
CA LEU A 82 -13.90 4.35 4.08
C LEU A 82 -13.97 5.19 5.35
N VAL A 83 -15.20 5.55 5.76
CA VAL A 83 -15.47 6.33 6.97
C VAL A 83 -15.02 5.60 8.24
N ASN A 84 -15.00 4.26 8.20
CA ASN A 84 -14.65 3.39 9.32
C ASN A 84 -13.31 2.66 9.15
N SER A 85 -12.45 3.10 8.23
CA SER A 85 -11.14 2.46 8.06
C SER A 85 -10.30 2.62 9.34
N LEU A 86 -9.51 1.59 9.67
CA LEU A 86 -8.67 1.56 10.87
C LEU A 86 -7.78 2.81 11.01
N TYR A 87 -7.24 3.31 9.89
CA TYR A 87 -6.44 4.53 9.87
C TYR A 87 -7.22 5.77 10.32
N THR A 88 -8.48 5.88 9.92
CA THR A 88 -9.33 7.00 10.33
C THR A 88 -9.75 6.91 11.80
N GLU A 89 -9.98 5.68 12.29
CA GLU A 89 -10.28 5.42 13.70
C GLU A 89 -9.10 5.79 14.62
N ILE A 90 -7.87 5.43 14.24
CA ILE A 90 -6.66 5.81 14.99
C ILE A 90 -6.54 7.32 15.12
N LEU A 91 -6.80 8.06 14.03
CA LEU A 91 -6.78 9.52 14.05
C LEU A 91 -7.91 10.10 14.92
N ASP A 92 -9.10 9.51 14.88
CA ASP A 92 -10.22 9.90 15.76
C ASP A 92 -9.88 9.68 17.25
N LEU A 93 -9.23 8.57 17.58
CA LEU A 93 -8.76 8.30 18.94
C LEU A 93 -7.69 9.31 19.38
N GLN A 94 -6.77 9.68 18.50
CA GLN A 94 -5.77 10.71 18.77
C GLN A 94 -6.41 12.08 19.01
N ILE A 95 -7.40 12.46 18.19
CA ILE A 95 -8.18 13.71 18.39
C ILE A 95 -8.85 13.69 19.76
N LYS A 96 -9.55 12.60 20.12
CA LYS A 96 -10.18 12.44 21.44
C LYS A 96 -9.16 12.54 22.57
N GLN A 97 -7.98 11.93 22.42
CA GLN A 97 -6.91 12.01 23.41
C GLN A 97 -6.41 13.45 23.58
N HIS A 98 -6.13 14.18 22.49
CA HIS A 98 -5.69 15.57 22.56
C HIS A 98 -6.75 16.48 23.17
N GLN A 99 -8.03 16.27 22.82
CA GLN A 99 -9.16 16.97 23.44
C GLN A 99 -9.24 16.71 24.94
N TYR A 100 -9.09 15.46 25.36
CA TYR A 100 -9.10 15.10 26.78
C TYR A 100 -7.95 15.77 27.53
N MET A 101 -6.73 15.71 27.00
CA MET A 101 -5.55 16.33 27.61
C MET A 101 -5.68 17.86 27.65
N GLY A 102 -6.17 18.49 26.58
CA GLY A 102 -6.44 19.93 26.56
C GLY A 102 -7.51 20.36 27.58
N LYS A 103 -8.55 19.53 27.78
CA LYS A 103 -9.56 19.76 28.83
C LYS A 103 -8.99 19.53 30.22
N TYR A 104 -8.16 18.52 30.42
CA TYR A 104 -7.52 18.20 31.70
C TYR A 104 -6.59 19.34 32.14
N GLU A 105 -5.65 19.75 31.29
CA GLU A 105 -4.76 20.89 31.58
C GLU A 105 -5.54 22.20 31.71
N GLY A 106 -6.64 22.33 30.96
CA GLY A 106 -7.59 23.44 31.09
C GLY A 106 -8.31 23.52 32.43
N ARG A 107 -8.52 22.40 33.12
CA ARG A 107 -9.15 22.34 34.45
C ARG A 107 -8.13 22.38 35.57
N ASN A 108 -6.94 21.82 35.35
CA ASN A 108 -5.83 21.74 36.29
C ASN A 108 -5.08 23.08 36.50
N HIS A 109 -5.79 24.20 36.33
CA HIS A 109 -5.27 25.54 36.68
C HIS A 109 -5.18 25.68 38.21
N TRP A 110 -6.05 24.98 38.93
CA TRP A 110 -5.99 24.79 40.37
C TRP A 110 -5.25 23.47 40.58
N ASP A 111 -4.03 23.53 41.11
CA ASP A 111 -3.29 22.34 41.53
C ASP A 111 -4.03 21.63 42.70
N SER A 112 -3.57 20.48 43.16
CA SER A 112 -4.29 19.73 44.20
C SER A 112 -4.34 20.48 45.54
N LEU A 113 -5.53 20.57 46.15
CA LEU A 113 -5.68 20.96 47.54
C LEU A 113 -5.14 19.82 48.41
N GLU A 114 -3.95 20.00 48.97
CA GLU A 114 -3.36 19.04 49.91
C GLU A 114 -3.69 19.43 51.35
N ILE A 115 -4.38 18.53 52.04
CA ILE A 115 -4.64 18.64 53.47
C ILE A 115 -3.82 17.55 54.16
N GLY A 116 -2.74 17.96 54.82
CA GLY A 116 -1.85 17.07 55.55
C GLY A 116 -2.05 17.22 57.06
N ALA A 117 -2.27 16.11 57.76
CA ALA A 117 -2.22 16.05 59.22
C ALA A 117 -1.07 15.14 59.65
N GLY A 118 -0.17 15.66 60.48
CA GLY A 118 1.02 14.93 60.92
C GLY A 118 1.40 15.28 62.36
N VAL A 119 2.15 14.38 62.98
CA VAL A 119 2.72 14.58 64.33
C VAL A 119 4.23 14.60 64.20
N ASN A 120 4.83 15.76 64.47
CA ASN A 120 6.28 15.90 64.45
C ASN A 120 6.82 15.49 65.81
N TYR A 121 7.49 14.34 65.87
CA TYR A 121 8.20 13.90 67.07
C TYR A 121 9.59 14.53 67.13
N SER A 122 9.77 15.46 68.06
CA SER A 122 11.08 15.95 68.48
C SER A 122 11.35 15.46 69.89
N LEU A 123 12.61 15.17 70.22
CA LEU A 123 13.06 14.57 71.49
C LEU A 123 12.57 15.30 72.76
N SER A 124 12.06 16.53 72.62
CA SER A 124 11.58 17.39 73.71
C SER A 124 10.15 17.95 73.51
N SER A 125 9.44 17.66 72.42
CA SER A 125 8.06 18.16 72.25
C SER A 125 7.21 17.36 71.28
N TYR A 126 5.92 17.24 71.60
CA TYR A 126 4.87 16.67 70.78
C TYR A 126 4.00 17.82 70.25
N ASN A 127 4.13 18.12 68.96
CA ASN A 127 3.38 19.20 68.34
C ASN A 127 2.53 18.64 67.19
N PRO A 128 1.19 18.66 67.30
CA PRO A 128 0.33 18.37 66.16
C PRO A 128 0.51 19.47 65.11
N ALA A 129 0.78 19.08 63.87
CA ALA A 129 0.94 20.00 62.74
C ALA A 129 -0.21 19.80 61.74
N PHE A 130 -0.89 20.89 61.43
CA PHE A 130 -1.90 20.94 60.38
C PHE A 130 -1.37 21.80 59.24
N GLN A 131 -1.25 21.22 58.05
CA GLN A 131 -0.77 21.91 56.86
C GLN A 131 -1.88 21.93 55.81
N VAL A 132 -2.26 23.14 55.39
CA VAL A 132 -3.14 23.37 54.24
C VAL A 132 -2.32 24.04 53.16
N SER A 133 -2.13 23.35 52.04
CA SER A 133 -1.48 23.94 50.86
C SER A 133 -2.56 24.37 49.87
N VAL A 134 -2.74 25.69 49.70
CA VAL A 134 -3.63 26.24 48.68
C VAL A 134 -2.79 26.70 47.50
N PRO A 135 -2.89 26.04 46.34
CA PRO A 135 -2.13 26.45 45.19
C PRO A 135 -2.70 27.71 44.55
N LEU A 136 -1.83 28.67 44.28
CA LEU A 136 -2.17 29.90 43.56
C LEU A 136 -1.78 29.75 42.09
N PRO A 137 -2.69 30.04 41.13
CA PRO A 137 -2.43 29.92 39.69
C PRO A 137 -1.57 31.08 39.17
N ILE A 138 -0.31 31.15 39.61
CA ILE A 138 0.63 32.24 39.24
C ILE A 138 1.36 31.91 37.92
N THR A 139 1.46 30.63 37.56
CA THR A 139 2.26 30.19 36.40
C THR A 139 1.41 30.01 35.13
N LYS A 140 1.94 30.45 33.98
CA LYS A 140 1.31 30.28 32.66
C LYS A 140 1.50 28.87 32.06
N LYS A 141 2.11 27.94 32.81
CA LYS A 141 2.49 26.59 32.32
C LYS A 141 1.27 25.83 31.78
N GLN A 142 0.17 25.83 32.53
CA GLN A 142 -1.05 25.11 32.16
C GLN A 142 -1.75 25.72 30.94
N SER A 143 -1.72 27.05 30.81
CA SER A 143 -2.26 27.73 29.62
C SER A 143 -1.45 27.38 28.36
N TYR A 144 -0.12 27.26 28.47
CA TYR A 144 0.73 26.83 27.35
C TYR A 144 0.50 25.36 26.99
N LEU A 145 0.38 24.47 27.98
CA LEU A 145 0.08 23.05 27.73
C LEU A 145 -1.30 22.87 27.08
N LYS A 146 -2.32 23.60 27.55
CA LYS A 146 -3.63 23.66 26.91
C LYS A 146 -3.53 24.11 25.45
N ALA A 147 -2.81 25.20 25.17
CA ALA A 147 -2.61 25.70 23.81
C ALA A 147 -1.88 24.68 22.92
N LYS A 148 -0.88 23.97 23.47
CA LYS A 148 -0.18 22.87 22.80
C LYS A 148 -1.13 21.73 22.43
N TYR A 149 -1.99 21.28 23.35
CA TYR A 149 -2.93 20.21 23.04
C TYR A 149 -4.02 20.64 22.05
N MET A 150 -4.45 21.91 22.08
CA MET A 150 -5.37 22.47 21.08
C MET A 150 -4.72 22.56 19.69
N SER A 151 -3.44 22.92 19.60
CA SER A 151 -2.74 22.94 18.31
C SER A 151 -2.52 21.54 17.76
N LEU A 152 -2.21 20.56 18.63
CA LEU A 152 -2.13 19.15 18.26
C LEU A 152 -3.48 18.62 17.77
N GLU A 153 -4.57 18.91 18.49
CA GLU A 153 -5.94 18.55 18.08
C GLU A 153 -6.26 19.09 16.68
N SER A 154 -6.05 20.39 16.45
CA SER A 154 -6.30 21.04 15.16
C SER A 154 -5.46 20.41 14.03
N GLY A 155 -4.18 20.14 14.30
CA GLY A 155 -3.28 19.47 13.36
C GLY A 155 -3.75 18.06 13.01
N THR A 156 -4.17 17.28 14.00
CA THR A 156 -4.68 15.92 13.79
C THR A 156 -6.01 15.92 13.05
N LEU A 157 -6.90 16.88 13.30
CA LEU A 157 -8.16 17.05 12.55
C LEU A 157 -7.90 17.35 11.08
N ALA A 158 -6.98 18.27 10.78
CA ALA A 158 -6.57 18.56 9.41
C ALA A 158 -5.96 17.31 8.73
N ARG A 159 -5.09 16.59 9.44
CA ARG A 159 -4.50 15.32 8.97
C ARG A 159 -5.58 14.30 8.68
N GLN A 160 -6.57 14.13 9.55
CA GLN A 160 -7.69 13.22 9.34
C GLN A 160 -8.47 13.54 8.07
N ALA A 161 -8.80 14.81 7.83
CA ALA A 161 -9.50 15.22 6.62
C ALA A 161 -8.68 14.93 5.34
N ILE A 162 -7.37 15.15 5.38
CA ILE A 162 -6.47 14.84 4.27
C ILE A 162 -6.39 13.33 4.05
N THR A 163 -6.18 12.56 5.12
CA THR A 163 -6.08 11.11 5.06
C THR A 163 -7.37 10.48 4.52
N LYS A 164 -8.55 10.92 4.98
CA LYS A 164 -9.85 10.47 4.43
C LYS A 164 -9.93 10.66 2.92
N LYS A 165 -9.55 11.85 2.42
CA LYS A 165 -9.53 12.13 0.98
C LYS A 165 -8.51 11.27 0.23
N GLN A 166 -7.32 11.06 0.80
CA GLN A 166 -6.28 10.24 0.17
C GLN A 166 -6.71 8.78 0.05
N ILE A 167 -7.27 8.21 1.12
CA ILE A 167 -7.81 6.85 1.11
C ILE A 167 -8.91 6.74 0.06
N ALA A 168 -9.79 7.74 -0.07
CA ALA A 168 -10.89 7.71 -1.03
C ALA A 168 -10.39 7.68 -2.47
N ILE A 169 -9.42 8.54 -2.77
CA ILE A 169 -8.79 8.62 -4.09
C ILE A 169 -8.07 7.31 -4.42
N LYS A 170 -7.29 6.77 -3.48
CA LYS A 170 -6.57 5.50 -3.67
C LYS A 170 -7.53 4.33 -3.89
N ALA A 171 -8.53 4.17 -3.04
CA ALA A 171 -9.51 3.09 -3.16
C ALA A 171 -10.26 3.15 -4.51
N LYS A 172 -10.66 4.36 -4.95
CA LYS A 172 -11.28 4.55 -6.26
C LYS A 172 -10.34 4.19 -7.42
N ALA A 173 -9.07 4.60 -7.32
CA ALA A 173 -8.06 4.27 -8.33
C ALA A 173 -7.85 2.76 -8.43
N TYR A 174 -7.68 2.07 -7.30
CA TYR A 174 -7.52 0.61 -7.28
C TYR A 174 -8.75 -0.12 -7.82
N LEU A 175 -9.97 0.33 -7.52
CA LEU A 175 -11.18 -0.26 -8.10
C LEU A 175 -11.24 -0.13 -9.62
N GLN A 176 -10.86 1.05 -10.13
CA GLN A 176 -10.78 1.27 -11.58
C GLN A 176 -9.72 0.37 -12.21
N GLU A 177 -8.55 0.28 -11.58
CA GLU A 177 -7.45 -0.56 -12.03
C GLU A 177 -7.81 -2.05 -12.01
N LEU A 178 -8.52 -2.52 -10.97
CA LEU A 178 -9.06 -3.89 -10.90
C LEU A 178 -10.04 -4.20 -12.05
N SER A 179 -10.89 -3.24 -12.42
CA SER A 179 -11.82 -3.42 -13.53
C SER A 179 -11.09 -3.55 -14.87
N LEU A 180 -10.07 -2.72 -15.09
CA LEU A 180 -9.25 -2.77 -16.29
C LEU A 180 -8.40 -4.06 -16.33
N GLN A 181 -7.83 -4.45 -15.19
CA GLN A 181 -7.03 -5.66 -15.09
C GLN A 181 -7.85 -6.93 -15.36
N ARG A 182 -9.14 -6.94 -14.97
CA ARG A 182 -10.08 -8.01 -15.33
C ARG A 182 -10.27 -8.11 -16.84
N GLU A 183 -10.41 -6.99 -17.55
CA GLU A 183 -10.49 -6.99 -19.01
C GLU A 183 -9.20 -7.51 -19.66
N TYR A 184 -8.03 -7.11 -19.13
CA TYR A 184 -6.74 -7.62 -19.58
C TYR A 184 -6.59 -9.13 -19.38
N ILE A 185 -7.01 -9.67 -18.23
CA ILE A 185 -6.96 -11.12 -17.98
C ILE A 185 -7.86 -11.86 -18.98
N ASN A 186 -9.07 -11.35 -19.24
CA ASN A 186 -9.98 -11.96 -20.23
C ASN A 186 -9.38 -11.96 -21.64
N LEU A 187 -8.71 -10.88 -22.03
CA LEU A 187 -8.01 -10.79 -23.31
C LEU A 187 -6.81 -11.75 -23.38
N ALA A 188 -6.02 -11.81 -22.30
CA ALA A 188 -4.88 -12.72 -22.19
C ALA A 188 -5.32 -14.18 -22.28
N GLU A 189 -6.41 -14.55 -21.61
CA GLU A 189 -6.99 -15.90 -21.65
C GLU A 189 -7.38 -16.31 -23.08
N LYS A 190 -8.09 -15.43 -23.80
CA LYS A 190 -8.43 -15.65 -25.21
C LYS A 190 -7.18 -15.77 -26.09
N ASN A 191 -6.17 -14.94 -25.86
CA ASN A 191 -4.91 -14.99 -26.61
C ASN A 191 -4.18 -16.30 -26.36
N THR A 192 -4.12 -16.78 -25.12
CA THR A 192 -3.55 -18.07 -24.76
C THR A 192 -4.27 -19.22 -25.46
N GLN A 193 -5.60 -19.22 -25.50
CA GLN A 193 -6.39 -20.24 -26.22
C GLN A 193 -6.08 -20.26 -27.72
N VAL A 194 -5.98 -19.09 -28.36
CA VAL A 194 -5.62 -18.99 -29.79
C VAL A 194 -4.21 -19.50 -30.03
N LYS A 195 -3.24 -19.10 -29.20
CA LYS A 195 -1.84 -19.54 -29.32
C LYS A 195 -1.67 -21.03 -29.03
N GLN A 196 -2.48 -21.59 -28.12
CA GLN A 196 -2.53 -23.04 -27.90
C GLN A 196 -2.95 -23.76 -29.18
N TYR A 197 -4.06 -23.34 -29.79
CA TYR A 197 -4.54 -23.93 -31.03
C TYR A 197 -3.50 -23.85 -32.16
N LEU A 198 -2.81 -22.71 -32.28
CA LEU A 198 -1.75 -22.54 -33.27
C LEU A 198 -0.54 -23.44 -32.99
N ALA A 199 -0.13 -23.59 -31.72
CA ALA A 199 0.96 -24.48 -31.34
C ALA A 199 0.61 -25.95 -31.66
N GLU A 200 -0.62 -26.38 -31.36
CA GLU A 200 -1.11 -27.72 -31.68
C GLU A 200 -1.17 -27.98 -33.19
N LEU A 201 -1.65 -27.01 -33.97
CA LEU A 201 -1.68 -27.11 -35.43
C LEU A 201 -0.26 -27.22 -36.02
N ASN A 202 0.68 -26.42 -35.52
CA ASN A 202 2.07 -26.48 -35.97
C ASN A 202 2.76 -27.77 -35.53
N ARG A 203 2.40 -28.34 -34.39
CA ARG A 203 2.86 -29.67 -33.98
C ARG A 203 2.42 -30.73 -35.00
N LEU A 204 1.14 -30.72 -35.38
CA LEU A 204 0.62 -31.65 -36.40
C LEU A 204 1.27 -31.43 -37.77
N GLY A 205 1.46 -30.16 -38.16
CA GLY A 205 2.15 -29.81 -39.40
C GLY A 205 3.61 -30.26 -39.42
N TYR A 206 4.30 -30.20 -38.29
CA TYR A 206 5.67 -30.70 -38.14
C TYR A 206 5.72 -32.24 -38.25
N GLU A 207 4.79 -32.95 -37.59
CA GLU A 207 4.66 -34.41 -37.68
C GLU A 207 4.36 -34.87 -39.11
N ALA A 208 3.57 -34.10 -39.85
CA ALA A 208 3.29 -34.32 -41.28
C ALA A 208 4.40 -33.81 -42.22
N GLN A 209 5.52 -33.29 -41.69
CA GLN A 209 6.64 -32.70 -42.43
C GLN A 209 6.26 -31.50 -43.33
N GLN A 210 5.14 -30.84 -43.03
CA GLN A 210 4.65 -29.66 -43.72
C GLN A 210 5.17 -28.35 -43.11
N VAL A 211 5.56 -28.37 -41.84
CA VAL A 211 6.06 -27.22 -41.07
C VAL A 211 7.48 -27.51 -40.58
N THR A 212 8.32 -26.49 -40.52
CA THR A 212 9.71 -26.65 -40.06
C THR A 212 9.80 -26.80 -38.54
N LEU A 213 10.87 -27.44 -38.05
CA LEU A 213 11.13 -27.54 -36.60
C LEU A 213 11.21 -26.15 -35.93
N PHE A 214 11.76 -25.16 -36.63
CA PHE A 214 11.88 -23.80 -36.12
C PHE A 214 10.52 -23.12 -35.94
N GLU A 215 9.60 -23.27 -36.88
CA GLU A 215 8.24 -22.74 -36.77
C GLU A 215 7.49 -23.40 -35.62
N TYR A 216 7.59 -24.72 -35.47
CA TYR A 216 7.02 -25.45 -34.34
C TYR A 216 7.53 -24.90 -33.00
N ILE A 217 8.86 -24.83 -32.81
CA ILE A 217 9.45 -24.35 -31.55
C ILE A 217 9.04 -22.90 -31.29
N THR A 218 9.01 -22.05 -32.32
CA THR A 218 8.63 -20.64 -32.19
C THR A 218 7.20 -20.50 -31.70
N GLN A 219 6.27 -21.28 -32.24
CA GLN A 219 4.86 -21.23 -31.84
C GLN A 219 4.63 -21.85 -30.46
N GLN A 220 5.37 -22.91 -30.11
CA GLN A 220 5.36 -23.48 -28.78
C GLN A 220 5.86 -22.48 -27.73
N ASN A 221 6.95 -21.77 -28.00
CA ASN A 221 7.47 -20.72 -27.12
C ASN A 221 6.45 -19.58 -26.98
N ALA A 222 5.85 -19.12 -28.08
CA ALA A 222 4.84 -18.06 -28.05
C ALA A 222 3.61 -18.43 -27.21
N PHE A 223 3.22 -19.71 -27.19
CA PHE A 223 2.18 -20.24 -26.31
C PHE A 223 2.60 -20.22 -24.84
N VAL A 224 3.79 -20.71 -24.51
CA VAL A 224 4.33 -20.65 -23.13
C VAL A 224 4.42 -19.20 -22.64
N ASP A 225 4.92 -18.28 -23.47
CA ASP A 225 5.00 -16.85 -23.15
C ASP A 225 3.63 -16.26 -22.83
N SER A 226 2.59 -16.67 -23.55
CA SER A 226 1.22 -16.22 -23.27
C SER A 226 0.66 -16.74 -21.95
N GLN A 227 1.03 -17.96 -21.55
CA GLN A 227 0.65 -18.47 -20.23
C GLN A 227 1.34 -17.68 -19.11
N ILE A 228 2.62 -17.36 -19.30
CA ILE A 228 3.37 -16.52 -18.35
C ILE A 228 2.71 -15.14 -18.23
N GLU A 229 2.33 -14.52 -19.35
CA GLU A 229 1.63 -13.23 -19.37
C GLU A 229 0.28 -13.27 -18.64
N LEU A 230 -0.49 -14.34 -18.84
CA LEU A 230 -1.77 -14.56 -18.15
C LEU A 230 -1.56 -14.67 -16.63
N VAL A 231 -0.63 -15.52 -16.19
CA VAL A 231 -0.32 -15.72 -14.77
C VAL A 231 0.18 -14.41 -14.14
N ASN A 232 1.08 -13.69 -14.81
CA ASN A 232 1.55 -12.39 -14.34
C ASN A 232 0.41 -11.38 -14.20
N SER A 233 -0.58 -11.43 -15.12
CA SER A 233 -1.76 -10.57 -15.05
C SER A 233 -2.68 -10.93 -13.89
N GLN A 234 -2.82 -12.22 -13.58
CA GLN A 234 -3.56 -12.71 -12.42
C GLN A 234 -2.87 -12.33 -11.10
N ILE A 235 -1.55 -12.48 -11.00
CA ILE A 235 -0.76 -12.04 -9.83
C ILE A 235 -0.97 -10.55 -9.59
N LYS A 236 -0.84 -9.71 -10.63
CA LYS A 236 -1.11 -8.26 -10.52
C LYS A 236 -2.50 -7.94 -10.00
N TYR A 237 -3.52 -8.70 -10.42
CA TYR A 237 -4.87 -8.52 -9.90
C TYR A 237 -4.95 -8.84 -8.40
N ILE A 238 -4.31 -9.91 -7.95
CA ILE A 238 -4.24 -10.29 -6.54
C ILE A 238 -3.51 -9.21 -5.72
N ASP A 239 -2.41 -8.67 -6.23
CA ASP A 239 -1.67 -7.59 -5.57
C ASP A 239 -2.53 -6.33 -5.43
N LEU A 240 -3.28 -5.97 -6.48
CA LEU A 240 -4.22 -4.84 -6.44
C LEU A 240 -5.36 -5.05 -5.44
N VAL A 241 -5.85 -6.28 -5.33
CA VAL A 241 -6.82 -6.66 -4.29
C VAL A 241 -6.20 -6.45 -2.91
N ALA A 242 -4.99 -6.96 -2.67
CA ALA A 242 -4.33 -6.84 -1.38
C ALA A 242 -4.10 -5.37 -0.98
N LEU A 243 -3.70 -4.51 -1.94
CA LEU A 243 -3.56 -3.08 -1.72
C LEU A 243 -4.91 -2.40 -1.40
N LEU A 244 -5.99 -2.84 -2.04
CA LEU A 244 -7.34 -2.36 -1.74
C LEU A 244 -7.78 -2.79 -0.33
N GLU A 245 -7.52 -4.04 0.06
CA GLU A 245 -7.79 -4.57 1.41
C GLU A 245 -7.00 -3.79 2.47
N GLU A 246 -5.71 -3.56 2.25
CA GLU A 246 -4.85 -2.77 3.15
C GLU A 246 -5.38 -1.33 3.30
N THR A 247 -5.74 -0.70 2.17
CA THR A 247 -6.23 0.68 2.15
C THR A 247 -7.56 0.83 2.91
N LEU A 248 -8.43 -0.19 2.83
CA LEU A 248 -9.73 -0.20 3.49
C LEU A 248 -9.67 -0.74 4.93
N GLY A 249 -8.62 -1.49 5.27
CA GLY A 249 -8.48 -2.15 6.56
C GLY A 249 -9.44 -3.32 6.75
N GLU A 250 -9.91 -3.93 5.67
CA GLU A 250 -10.85 -5.04 5.66
C GLU A 250 -10.40 -6.08 4.63
N SER A 251 -10.48 -7.37 4.98
CA SER A 251 -10.22 -8.43 4.02
C SER A 251 -11.50 -8.83 3.29
N PHE A 252 -11.43 -8.89 1.97
CA PHE A 252 -12.48 -9.42 1.09
C PHE A 252 -12.34 -10.93 0.89
N THR A 253 -11.22 -11.50 1.32
CA THR A 253 -10.90 -12.91 1.18
C THR A 253 -11.33 -13.66 2.44
N LYS A 254 -12.39 -14.47 2.36
CA LYS A 254 -12.71 -15.43 3.42
C LYS A 254 -11.81 -16.65 3.23
N ILE A 255 -10.94 -16.88 4.21
CA ILE A 255 -10.21 -18.14 4.33
C ILE A 255 -11.11 -19.04 5.19
N ASP A 256 -11.96 -19.82 4.53
CA ASP A 256 -12.73 -20.91 5.17
C ASP A 256 -11.90 -22.20 5.18
#